data_AF-A0A8J7RXP6-F1
#
_entry.id   AF-A0A8J7RXP6-F1
#
_cell.length_a   1.000
_cell.length_b   1.000
_cell.length_c   1.000
_cell.angle_alpha   90.00
_cell.angle_beta   90.00
_cell.angle_gamma   90.00
#
_symmetry.space_group_name_H-M   'P 1'
#
loop_
_entity.id
_entity.type
_entity.pdbx_description
1 polymer ?
#
loop_
_entity_poly.entity_id
_entity_poly.type
_entity_poly.pdbx_seq_one_letter_code
_entity_poly.pdbx_strand_id
1 'polypeptide(L)'
;MTNTKSDIAVTFNPQEWVDGPYHLDDGADKQLTPAKNREPVTFEIPWEDGTDEEGTVFPDESYEANQLQSHPAAPEWVRNWDGPYYVRTKSVADE
;
A
#
# COMPACT_ATOMS: atom_id res chain seq x y z
N MET A 1 32.46 1.84 -6.16
CA MET A 1 31.50 2.69 -5.41
C MET A 1 30.19 1.94 -5.39
N THR A 2 29.89 1.24 -4.30
CA THR A 2 28.56 0.67 -4.07
C THR A 2 27.66 1.83 -3.71
N ASN A 3 26.97 2.40 -4.68
CA ASN A 3 25.79 3.21 -4.39
C ASN A 3 24.77 2.24 -3.79
N THR A 4 24.79 2.07 -2.47
CA THR A 4 23.64 1.53 -1.74
C THR A 4 22.54 2.57 -1.95
N LYS A 5 21.76 2.40 -3.02
CA LYS A 5 20.55 3.19 -3.20
C LYS A 5 19.69 2.97 -1.96
N SER A 6 19.16 4.05 -1.42
CA SER A 6 18.22 4.03 -0.30
C SER A 6 17.09 3.03 -0.54
N ASP A 7 16.67 2.32 0.50
CA ASP A 7 15.47 1.48 0.42
C ASP A 7 14.20 2.35 0.23
N ILE A 8 13.12 1.71 -0.23
CA ILE A 8 11.80 2.34 -0.34
C ILE A 8 10.95 1.89 0.83
N ALA A 9 10.43 2.86 1.58
CA ALA A 9 9.41 2.62 2.59
C ALA A 9 8.05 2.47 1.91
N VAL A 10 7.44 1.30 2.09
CA VAL A 10 6.14 0.93 1.55
C VAL A 10 5.14 0.89 2.71
N THR A 11 4.12 1.72 2.65
CA THR A 11 3.05 1.78 3.65
C THR A 11 1.78 1.15 3.08
N PHE A 12 1.39 0.01 3.63
CA PHE A 12 0.14 -0.67 3.29
C PHE A 12 -1.00 -0.17 4.18
N ASN A 13 -2.10 0.26 3.57
CA ASN A 13 -3.27 0.81 4.25
C ASN A 13 -4.49 -0.10 4.02
N PRO A 14 -4.81 -1.01 4.96
CA PRO A 14 -5.97 -1.90 4.83
C PRO A 14 -7.28 -1.11 4.93
N GLN A 15 -8.26 -1.48 4.12
CA GLN A 15 -9.60 -0.88 4.10
C GLN A 15 -10.68 -1.96 4.25
N GLU A 16 -11.88 -1.53 4.65
CA GLU A 16 -13.08 -2.35 4.68
C GLU A 16 -14.25 -1.60 4.05
N TRP A 17 -15.14 -2.37 3.42
CA TRP A 17 -16.42 -1.86 2.92
C TRP A 17 -17.40 -1.75 4.10
N VAL A 18 -17.83 -0.53 4.39
CA VAL A 18 -18.88 -0.28 5.40
C VAL A 18 -20.15 0.20 4.72
N ASP A 19 -21.28 -0.16 5.29
CA ASP A 19 -22.57 0.36 4.86
C ASP A 19 -22.62 1.87 5.14
N GLY A 20 -22.88 2.65 4.10
CA GLY A 20 -23.02 4.10 4.21
C GLY A 20 -24.20 4.48 5.11
N PRO A 21 -24.14 5.64 5.80
CA PRO A 21 -25.18 6.07 6.74
C PRO A 21 -26.53 6.44 6.09
N TYR A 22 -26.57 6.56 4.76
CA TYR A 22 -27.78 6.95 4.02
C TYR A 22 -28.42 5.73 3.34
N HIS A 23 -29.31 5.05 4.07
CA HIS A 23 -30.24 4.09 3.51
C HIS A 23 -31.43 4.84 2.89
N LEU A 24 -31.24 5.39 1.69
CA LEU A 24 -32.36 5.81 0.85
C LEU A 24 -32.47 4.76 -0.27
N ASP A 25 -33.68 4.23 -0.45
CA ASP A 25 -34.10 3.19 -1.38
C ASP A 25 -33.16 2.89 -2.58
N ASP A 26 -32.93 1.60 -2.83
CA ASP A 26 -32.35 0.99 -4.04
C ASP A 26 -30.81 0.95 -4.27
N GLY A 27 -30.00 0.98 -3.22
CA GLY A 27 -28.61 0.55 -3.32
C GLY A 27 -27.74 1.23 -2.29
N ALA A 28 -27.42 0.54 -1.19
CA ALA A 28 -26.49 1.08 -0.21
C ALA A 28 -25.11 1.27 -0.87
N ASP A 29 -24.73 2.52 -1.12
CA ASP A 29 -23.37 2.88 -1.50
C ASP A 29 -22.44 2.45 -0.36
N LYS A 30 -21.70 1.36 -0.59
CA LYS A 30 -20.66 0.92 0.34
C LYS A 30 -19.51 1.92 0.28
N GLN A 31 -19.06 2.38 1.43
CA GLN A 31 -17.92 3.28 1.53
C GLN A 31 -16.66 2.50 1.92
N LEU A 32 -15.53 2.83 1.30
CA LEU A 32 -14.22 2.36 1.77
C LEU A 32 -13.80 3.18 2.98
N THR A 33 -13.52 2.51 4.08
CA THR A 33 -12.96 3.12 5.30
C THR A 33 -11.74 2.33 5.76
N PRO A 34 -10.82 2.93 6.54
CA PRO A 34 -9.72 2.19 7.15
C PRO A 34 -10.23 0.97 7.93
N ALA A 35 -9.61 -0.19 7.74
CA ALA A 35 -10.05 -1.42 8.38
C ALA A 35 -9.90 -1.33 9.91
N LYS A 36 -10.98 -1.60 10.65
CA LYS A 36 -10.94 -1.50 12.12
C LYS A 36 -10.09 -2.58 12.81
N ASN A 37 -9.85 -3.71 12.12
CA ASN A 37 -9.12 -4.84 12.67
C ASN A 37 -7.60 -4.79 12.43
N ARG A 38 -7.10 -3.83 11.63
CA ARG A 38 -5.68 -3.68 11.28
C ARG A 38 -5.32 -2.23 11.03
N GLU A 39 -4.25 -1.76 11.66
CA GLU A 39 -3.65 -0.47 11.35
C GLU A 39 -2.77 -0.55 10.10
N PRO A 40 -2.49 0.59 9.43
CA PRO A 40 -1.47 0.64 8.40
C PRO A 40 -0.11 0.15 8.90
N VAL A 41 0.67 -0.46 8.01
CA VAL A 41 2.02 -0.95 8.33
C VAL A 41 3.01 -0.49 7.28
N THR A 42 4.20 -0.12 7.72
CA THR A 42 5.32 0.24 6.85
C THR A 42 6.37 -0.87 6.87
N PHE A 43 6.87 -1.24 5.70
CA PHE A 43 8.01 -2.14 5.52
C PHE A 43 8.94 -1.60 4.43
N GLU A 44 10.20 -2.01 4.46
CA GLU A 44 11.21 -1.56 3.52
C GLU A 44 11.43 -2.60 2.43
N ILE A 45 11.62 -2.12 1.20
CA ILE A 45 11.99 -2.93 0.04
C ILE A 45 13.22 -2.32 -0.64
N PRO A 46 14.01 -3.13 -1.36
CA PRO A 46 15.10 -2.61 -2.18
C PRO A 46 14.62 -1.53 -3.15
N TRP A 47 15.45 -0.52 -3.40
CA TRP A 47 15.17 0.54 -4.38
C TRP A 47 14.62 0.00 -5.70
N GLU A 48 15.26 -1.05 -6.21
CA GLU A 48 14.97 -1.65 -7.52
C GLU A 48 13.56 -2.22 -7.61
N ASP A 49 12.99 -2.66 -6.49
CA ASP A 49 11.65 -3.26 -6.42
C ASP A 49 10.55 -2.21 -6.27
N GLY A 50 10.89 -0.97 -5.88
CA GLY A 50 9.95 0.13 -5.65
C GLY A 50 10.01 1.25 -6.69
N THR A 51 10.79 1.07 -7.76
CA THR A 51 10.95 2.07 -8.83
C THR A 51 10.71 1.50 -10.22
N ASP A 52 10.30 2.35 -11.15
CA ASP A 52 10.17 2.01 -12.56
C ASP A 52 11.54 1.96 -13.30
N GLU A 53 11.49 1.70 -14.62
CA GLU A 53 12.67 1.60 -15.49
C GLU A 53 13.47 2.90 -15.56
N GLU A 54 12.84 4.05 -15.28
CA GLU A 54 13.48 5.37 -15.24
C GLU A 54 14.11 5.67 -13.86
N GLY A 55 13.88 4.79 -12.88
CA GLY A 55 14.32 4.97 -11.49
C GLY A 55 13.42 5.92 -10.70
N THR A 56 12.16 6.10 -11.11
CA THR A 56 11.17 6.88 -10.38
C THR A 56 10.42 5.97 -9.42
N VAL A 57 10.27 6.41 -8.16
CA VAL A 57 9.48 5.68 -7.17
C VAL A 57 8.02 5.58 -7.63
N PHE A 58 7.42 4.40 -7.50
CA PHE A 58 6.03 4.20 -7.91
C PHE A 58 5.11 5.19 -7.21
N PRO A 59 4.20 5.90 -7.92
CA PRO A 59 3.30 6.86 -7.29
C PRO A 59 2.38 6.21 -6.25
N ASP A 60 2.00 6.98 -5.24
CA ASP A 60 1.01 6.55 -4.25
C ASP A 60 -0.28 6.07 -4.93
N GLU A 61 -0.81 4.96 -4.40
CA GLU A 61 -2.08 4.34 -4.83
C GLU A 61 -2.08 3.87 -6.30
N SER A 62 -0.92 3.88 -6.99
CA SER A 62 -0.80 3.38 -8.36
C SER A 62 -0.98 1.86 -8.42
N TYR A 63 -1.23 1.36 -9.64
CA TYR A 63 -1.32 -0.07 -9.89
C TYR A 63 -0.04 -0.79 -9.45
N GLU A 64 1.13 -0.25 -9.82
CA GLU A 64 2.46 -0.77 -9.50
C GLU A 64 2.73 -0.73 -7.99
N ALA A 65 2.43 0.39 -7.31
CA ALA A 65 2.58 0.48 -5.87
C ALA A 65 1.72 -0.56 -5.13
N ASN A 66 0.49 -0.80 -5.59
CA ASN A 66 -0.38 -1.80 -4.98
C ASN A 66 0.13 -3.24 -5.15
N GLN A 67 0.88 -3.55 -6.22
CA GLN A 67 1.52 -4.87 -6.39
C GLN A 67 2.55 -5.15 -5.27
N LEU A 68 3.09 -4.12 -4.61
CA LEU A 68 4.05 -4.27 -3.51
C LEU A 68 3.46 -4.96 -2.28
N GLN A 69 2.12 -5.06 -2.16
CA GLN A 69 1.48 -5.92 -1.16
C GLN A 69 2.01 -7.36 -1.24
N SER A 70 2.25 -7.87 -2.45
CA SER A 70 2.71 -9.24 -2.69
C SER A 70 4.23 -9.41 -2.55
N HIS A 71 4.95 -8.34 -2.23
CA HIS A 71 6.41 -8.37 -2.14
C HIS A 71 6.88 -9.31 -1.01
N PRO A 72 7.95 -10.12 -1.18
CA PRO A 72 8.43 -11.04 -0.15
C PRO A 72 8.80 -10.40 1.19
N ALA A 73 9.20 -9.12 1.17
CA ALA A 73 9.48 -8.35 2.39
C ALA A 73 8.21 -7.89 3.13
N ALA A 74 7.04 -7.93 2.49
CA ALA A 74 5.79 -7.57 3.13
C ALA A 74 5.43 -8.60 4.22
N PRO A 75 4.88 -8.14 5.37
CA PRO A 75 4.39 -9.04 6.41
C PRO A 75 3.42 -10.08 5.85
N GLU A 76 3.44 -11.30 6.38
CA GLU A 76 2.58 -12.39 5.90
C GLU A 76 1.10 -12.01 5.86
N TRP A 77 0.61 -11.27 6.86
CA TRP A 77 -0.78 -10.83 6.89
C TRP A 77 -1.12 -9.80 5.79
N VAL A 78 -0.14 -8.99 5.36
CA VAL A 78 -0.31 -8.05 4.25
C VAL A 78 -0.44 -8.84 2.94
N ARG A 79 0.46 -9.80 2.72
CA ARG A 79 0.43 -10.69 1.53
C ARG A 79 -0.86 -11.52 1.43
N ASN A 80 -1.47 -11.84 2.57
CA ASN A 80 -2.71 -12.60 2.68
C ASN A 80 -3.95 -11.72 2.93
N TRP A 81 -3.88 -10.41 2.70
CA TRP A 81 -5.02 -9.52 2.90
C TRP A 81 -5.99 -9.61 1.71
N ASP A 82 -7.22 -10.03 1.98
CA ASP A 82 -8.30 -10.19 0.99
C ASP A 82 -9.21 -8.95 0.84
N GLY A 83 -9.05 -7.95 1.71
CA GLY A 83 -9.86 -6.74 1.68
C GLY A 83 -9.35 -5.69 0.68
N PRO A 84 -10.09 -4.60 0.46
CA PRO A 84 -9.57 -3.44 -0.26
C PRO A 84 -8.39 -2.83 0.50
N TYR A 85 -7.51 -2.15 -0.22
CA TYR A 85 -6.34 -1.47 0.34
C TYR A 85 -5.80 -0.45 -0.65
N TYR A 86 -4.87 0.37 -0.18
CA TYR A 86 -3.96 1.13 -1.04
C TYR A 86 -2.56 1.17 -0.43
N VAL A 87 -1.56 1.33 -1.29
CA VAL A 87 -0.15 1.43 -0.91
C VAL A 87 0.37 2.85 -1.14
N ARG A 88 1.21 3.33 -0.23
CA ARG A 88 2.00 4.55 -0.39
C ARG A 88 3.47 4.22 -0.36
N THR A 89 4.27 4.94 -1.12
CA THR A 89 5.71 4.71 -1.25
C THR A 89 6.46 5.99 -0.92
N LYS A 90 7.60 5.85 -0.27
CA LYS A 90 8.49 6.98 0.01
C LYS A 90 9.92 6.49 -0.06
N SER A 91 10.80 7.24 -0.72
CA SER A 91 12.22 6.99 -0.63
C SER A 91 12.70 7.20 0.81
N VAL A 92 13.46 6.24 1.35
CA VAL A 92 14.19 6.41 2.61
C VAL A 92 15.49 7.15 2.30
N ALA A 93 15.37 8.39 1.80
CA ALA A 93 16.54 9.24 1.67
C ALA A 93 17.17 9.38 3.06
N ASP A 94 18.46 9.06 3.17
CA ASP A 94 19.28 9.28 4.38
C ASP A 94 19.10 10.75 4.78
N GLU A 95 18.36 11.02 5.86
CA GLU A 95 18.22 12.36 6.45
C GLU A 95 19.56 12.85 7.02
#